data_AF-S7Q343-F1
#
_entry.id   AF-S7Q343-F1
#
_cell.length_a   1.000
_cell.length_b   1.000
_cell.length_c   1.000
_cell.angle_alpha   90.00
_cell.angle_beta   90.00
_cell.angle_gamma   90.00
#
_symmetry.space_group_name_H-M   'P 1'
#
loop_
_entity.id
_entity.type
_entity.pdbx_description
1 polymer ?
#
loop_
_entity_poly.entity_id
_entity_poly.type
_entity_poly.pdbx_seq_one_letter_code
_entity_poly.pdbx_strand_id
1 'polypeptide(L)' 'MGDARADTHRVQTITVDIDGADYHLISYYTEEDIHSGRLQRPLCRPDIMAMDMSFELEHMKLSRNPLKFVTGPDGRLRPL' A
#
# COMPACT_ATOMS: atom_id res chain seq x y z
N MET A 1 1.45 -22.19 26.62
CA MET A 1 2.15 -20.88 26.72
C MET A 1 2.76 -20.61 25.35
N GLY A 2 1.96 -20.13 24.40
CA GLY A 2 2.39 -19.92 23.01
C GLY A 2 2.78 -18.47 22.83
N ASP A 3 4.02 -18.25 22.39
CA ASP A 3 4.60 -16.94 22.13
C ASP A 3 3.86 -16.28 20.95
N ALA A 4 2.92 -15.37 21.27
CA ALA A 4 2.22 -14.56 20.28
C ALA A 4 3.20 -13.51 19.76
N ARG A 5 4.09 -13.91 18.86
CA ARG A 5 4.89 -12.98 18.07
C ARG A 5 3.91 -12.05 17.35
N ALA A 6 3.89 -10.79 17.77
CA ALA A 6 3.05 -9.75 17.18
C ALA A 6 3.29 -9.72 15.67
N ASP A 7 2.26 -10.08 14.91
CA ASP A 7 2.28 -10.04 13.46
C ASP A 7 2.34 -8.56 13.05
N THR A 8 3.56 -8.09 12.76
CA THR A 8 3.84 -6.67 12.58
C THR A 8 3.21 -6.22 11.27
N HIS A 9 2.21 -5.34 11.38
CA HIS A 9 1.57 -4.76 10.20
C HIS A 9 2.55 -3.81 9.50
N ARG A 10 2.83 -4.10 8.23
CA ARG A 10 3.69 -3.29 7.36
C ARG A 10 2.81 -2.30 6.59
N VAL A 11 3.32 -1.09 6.41
CA VAL A 11 2.70 -0.04 5.59
C VAL A 11 3.63 0.31 4.45
N GLN A 12 3.10 0.30 3.23
CA GLN A 12 3.79 0.78 2.04
C GLN A 12 2.96 1.88 1.38
N THR A 13 3.59 3.02 1.10
CA THR A 13 2.93 4.16 0.47
C THR A 13 3.63 4.50 -0.85
N ILE A 14 2.85 4.81 -1.87
CA ILE A 14 3.33 5.52 -3.07
C ILE A 14 2.47 6.76 -3.28
N THR A 15 3.09 7.82 -3.79
CA THR A 15 2.41 9.03 -4.23
C THR A 15 2.74 9.24 -5.70
N VAL A 16 1.72 9.58 -6.47
CA VAL A 16 1.82 9.82 -7.90
C VAL A 16 1.15 11.15 -8.21
N ASP A 17 1.87 12.05 -8.85
CA ASP A 17 1.30 13.28 -9.41
C ASP A 17 0.80 13.00 -10.83
N ILE A 18 -0.48 13.29 -11.08
CA ILE A 18 -1.13 13.21 -12.40
C ILE A 18 -1.89 14.54 -12.61
N ASP A 19 -1.49 15.29 -13.64
CA ASP A 19 -2.05 16.60 -13.99
C ASP A 19 -2.14 17.61 -12.83
N GLY A 20 -1.13 17.60 -11.94
CA GLY A 20 -1.05 18.51 -10.80
C GLY A 20 -1.88 18.08 -9.59
N ALA A 21 -2.47 16.89 -9.62
CA ALA A 21 -3.15 16.27 -8.49
C ALA A 21 -2.32 15.12 -7.92
N ASP A 22 -2.15 15.12 -6.59
CA ASP A 22 -1.48 14.04 -5.87
C ASP A 22 -2.45 12.87 -5.59
N TYR A 23 -2.10 11.70 -6.13
CA TYR A 23 -2.76 10.43 -5.89
C TYR A 23 -1.93 9.60 -4.92
N HIS A 24 -2.52 9.23 -3.79
CA HIS A 24 -1.85 8.43 -2.76
C HIS A 24 -2.40 7.01 -2.71
N LEU A 25 -1.53 6.01 -2.79
CA LEU A 25 -1.87 4.62 -2.51
C LEU A 25 -1.18 4.18 -1.22
N ILE A 26 -1.97 3.68 -0.28
CA ILE A 26 -1.50 3.15 0.99
C ILE A 26 -1.90 1.67 1.05
N SER A 27 -0.91 0.80 1.24
CA SER A 27 -1.08 -0.65 1.34
C SER A 27 -0.69 -1.12 2.74
N TYR A 28 -1.51 -2.00 3.31
CA TYR A 28 -1.32 -2.63 4.62
C TYR A 28 -1.22 -4.15 4.42
N TYR A 29 -0.23 -4.80 5.01
CA TYR A 29 -0.08 -6.25 4.95
C TYR A 29 0.79 -6.76 6.10
N THR A 30 0.66 -8.04 6.44
CA THR A 30 1.64 -8.74 7.29
C THR A 30 2.54 -9.64 6.45
N GLU A 31 3.61 -10.16 7.04
CA GLU A 31 4.42 -11.19 6.36
C GLU A 31 3.60 -12.45 6.11
N GLU A 32 2.72 -12.82 7.06
CA GLU A 32 1.84 -13.99 6.93
C GLU A 32 0.90 -13.87 5.72
N ASP A 33 0.33 -12.68 5.46
CA ASP A 33 -0.49 -12.41 4.29
C ASP A 33 0.18 -12.81 2.96
N ILE A 34 1.48 -12.52 2.87
CA ILE A 34 2.28 -12.78 1.67
C ILE A 34 2.67 -14.25 1.60
N HIS A 35 3.17 -14.82 2.70
CA HIS A 35 3.63 -16.21 2.75
C HIS A 35 2.50 -17.22 2.58
N SER A 36 1.31 -16.92 3.10
CA SER A 36 0.11 -17.76 2.95
C SER A 36 -0.55 -17.64 1.58
N GLY A 37 -0.13 -16.65 0.77
CA GLY A 37 -0.76 -16.34 -0.51
C GLY A 37 -2.17 -15.73 -0.37
N ARG A 38 -2.57 -15.32 0.84
CA ARG A 38 -3.84 -14.63 1.10
C ARG A 38 -3.94 -13.33 0.31
N LEU A 39 -2.84 -12.58 0.21
CA LEU A 39 -2.73 -11.40 -0.65
C LEU A 39 -1.98 -11.74 -1.94
N GLN A 40 -2.65 -11.55 -3.08
CA GLN A 40 -2.04 -11.67 -4.40
C GLN A 40 -1.62 -10.30 -4.93
N ARG A 41 -0.51 -10.25 -5.67
CA ARG A 41 -0.06 -9.03 -6.34
C ARG A 41 -1.11 -8.57 -7.36
N PRO A 42 -1.40 -7.26 -7.47
CA PRO A 42 -2.36 -6.74 -8.45
C PRO A 42 -2.09 -7.21 -9.89
N LEU A 43 -0.82 -7.38 -10.28
CA LEU A 43 -0.44 -7.89 -11.61
C LEU A 43 -0.89 -9.32 -11.89
N CYS A 44 -1.20 -10.10 -10.85
CA CYS A 44 -1.69 -11.47 -10.96
C CYS A 44 -3.23 -11.55 -10.91
N ARG A 45 -3.94 -10.41 -10.79
CA ARG A 45 -5.39 -10.29 -10.68
C ARG A 45 -5.97 -9.72 -11.99
N PRO A 46 -6.47 -10.56 -12.92
CA PRO A 46 -7.00 -10.09 -14.20
C PRO A 46 -8.19 -9.14 -14.05
N ASP A 47 -8.98 -9.30 -12.99
CA ASP A 47 -10.08 -8.41 -12.63
C ASP A 47 -9.62 -6.99 -12.24
N ILE A 48 -8.40 -6.84 -11.76
CA ILE A 48 -7.77 -5.53 -11.52
C ILE A 48 -7.09 -5.02 -12.80
N MET A 49 -6.34 -5.89 -13.48
CA MET A 49 -5.54 -5.53 -14.66
C MET A 49 -6.37 -5.34 -15.94
N ALA A 50 -7.65 -5.72 -15.94
CA ALA A 50 -8.58 -5.42 -17.03
C ALA A 50 -8.95 -3.93 -17.11
N MET A 51 -8.54 -3.11 -16.13
CA MET A 51 -8.65 -1.66 -16.23
C MET A 51 -7.71 -1.15 -17.31
N ASP A 52 -8.25 -0.37 -18.25
CA ASP A 52 -7.47 0.27 -19.30
C ASP A 52 -6.48 1.27 -18.68
N MET A 53 -5.18 0.97 -18.75
CA MET A 53 -4.09 1.82 -18.24
C MET A 53 -3.54 2.79 -19.29
N SER A 54 -4.15 2.86 -20.47
CA SER A 54 -3.56 3.51 -21.64
C SER A 54 -3.43 5.03 -21.54
N PHE A 55 -4.06 5.69 -20.56
CA PHE A 55 -4.23 7.15 -20.65
C PHE A 55 -3.33 8.02 -19.75
N GLU A 56 -2.62 7.51 -18.74
CA GLU A 56 -2.00 8.44 -17.76
C GLU A 56 -0.54 8.15 -17.40
N LEU A 57 0.09 7.12 -18.00
CA LEU A 57 1.47 6.77 -17.63
C LEU A 57 2.50 7.80 -18.11
N GLU A 58 2.25 8.48 -19.23
CA GLU A 58 3.20 9.44 -19.82
C GLU A 58 3.35 10.72 -18.98
N HIS A 59 2.32 11.10 -18.21
CA HIS A 59 2.35 12.26 -17.31
C HIS A 59 2.71 11.87 -15.86
N MET A 60 2.84 10.57 -15.59
CA MET A 60 2.97 10.04 -14.25
C MET A 60 4.33 10.38 -13.61
N LYS A 61 4.34 11.26 -12.61
CA LYS A 61 5.55 11.55 -11.82
C LYS A 61 5.49 10.81 -10.49
N LEU A 62 6.37 9.82 -10.33
CA LEU A 62 6.54 9.09 -9.07
C LEU A 62 7.23 9.99 -8.03
N SER A 63 6.46 10.42 -7.03
CA SER A 63 7.00 11.14 -5.88
C SER A 63 7.12 10.19 -4.69
N ARG A 64 8.35 9.99 -4.20
CA ARG A 64 8.60 9.27 -2.95
C ARG A 64 8.53 10.24 -1.77
N ASN A 65 7.31 10.66 -1.44
CA ASN A 65 7.05 11.31 -0.15
C ASN A 65 6.32 10.30 0.76
N PRO A 66 7.04 9.51 1.57
CA PRO A 66 6.39 8.58 2.49
C PRO A 66 5.58 9.37 3.51
N LEU A 67 4.27 9.10 3.57
CA LEU A 67 3.43 9.58 4.66
C LEU A 67 4.03 9.06 5.97
N LYS A 68 4.33 9.99 6.88
CA LYS A 68 4.78 9.63 8.22
C LYS A 68 3.54 9.21 8.99
N PHE A 69 3.64 8.09 9.70
CA PHE A 69 2.56 7.61 10.56
C PHE A 69 3.06 7.53 12.00
N VAL A 70 2.15 7.76 12.95
CA VAL A 70 2.38 7.55 14.38
C VAL A 70 1.39 6.51 14.90
N THR A 71 1.86 5.61 15.77
CA THR A 71 0.99 4.68 16.48
C THR A 71 0.31 5.42 17.63
N GLY A 72 -1.02 5.50 17.59
CA GLY A 72 -1.82 6.08 18.65
C GLY A 72 -1.80 5.22 19.93
N PRO A 73 -2.28 5.77 21.07
CA PRO A 73 -2.38 5.03 22.34
C PRO A 73 -3.30 3.80 22.26
N ASP A 74 -4.17 3.76 21.25
CA ASP A 74 -5.09 2.69 20.91
C ASP A 74 -4.49 1.61 20.00
N GLY A 75 -3.20 1.70 19.68
CA GLY A 75 -2.51 0.79 18.75
C GLY A 75 -2.88 1.02 17.28
N ARG A 76 -3.68 2.03 16.96
CA ARG A 76 -4.06 2.35 15.58
C ARG A 76 -3.05 3.29 14.93
N LEU A 77 -2.72 3.06 13.67
CA LEU A 77 -1.89 3.95 12.88
C LEU A 77 -2.67 5.21 12.49
N ARG A 78 -2.07 6.38 12.71
CA ARG A 78 -2.62 7.68 12.31
C ARG A 78 -1.59 8.43 11.45
N PRO A 79 -2.01 9.15 10.41
CA PRO A 79 -1.13 10.08 9.70
C PRO A 79 -0.57 11.10 10.70
N LEU A 80 0.72 11.40 10.58
CA LEU A 80 1.45 12.35 11.41
C LEU A 80 1.18 13.79 10.98
#